data_AF-A0A3L7R5M3-F1
#
_entry.id   AF-A0A3L7R5M3-F1
#
_cell.length_a   1.000
_cell.length_b   1.000
_cell.length_c   1.000
_cell.angle_alpha   90.00
_cell.angle_beta   90.00
_cell.angle_gamma   90.00
#
_symmetry.space_group_name_H-M   'P 1'
#
loop_
_entity.id
_entity.type
_entity.pdbx_description
1 polymer ?
#
loop_
_entity_poly.entity_id
_entity_poly.type
_entity_poly.pdbx_seq_one_letter_code
_entity_poly.pdbx_strand_id
1 'polypeptide(L)'
;MRVTRFFSFAAPALLGMAPIVALTGGCTSSLTYPATAGKAPARPDVYPCPELMCDAMFGVARSTKNATQDTETVIAFNLPEGVQSTVWNKVQTRLTSRTTAPVRAMTATDTAAFSVEQIRVNGGKAEVDVLYLDRGVWQLATVKFTGGALAPFHLDSITRWVIPATAPTANDPRPAEAFAAAELKAVRDGQDAARAAAKAAANAPAADPTPAPTEVAAEETTTSTTTTP
;
A
#
# COMPACT_ATOMS: atom_id res chain seq x y z
N MET A 1 -77.81 -13.50 26.54
CA MET A 1 -77.25 -14.88 26.59
C MET A 1 -75.85 -14.82 27.17
N ARG A 2 -75.67 -15.36 28.38
CA ARG A 2 -74.36 -15.58 29.01
C ARG A 2 -73.92 -17.01 28.67
N VAL A 3 -72.70 -17.18 28.19
CA VAL A 3 -72.02 -18.48 28.19
C VAL A 3 -70.61 -18.28 28.73
N THR A 4 -70.50 -18.46 30.04
CA THR A 4 -69.25 -18.65 30.76
C THR A 4 -68.80 -20.09 30.53
N ARG A 5 -67.58 -20.31 30.03
CA ARG A 5 -66.92 -21.62 30.11
C ARG A 5 -65.47 -21.43 30.56
N PHE A 6 -65.28 -21.71 31.85
CA PHE A 6 -64.00 -22.12 32.43
C PHE A 6 -63.62 -23.47 31.84
N PHE A 7 -62.38 -23.61 31.36
CA PHE A 7 -61.71 -24.90 31.30
C PHE A 7 -60.28 -24.72 31.80
N SER A 8 -60.05 -25.32 32.97
CA SER A 8 -58.77 -25.53 33.62
C SER A 8 -58.40 -26.99 33.39
N PHE A 9 -57.27 -27.27 32.76
CA PHE A 9 -56.60 -28.58 32.72
C PHE A 9 -55.10 -28.29 32.48
N ALA A 10 -54.27 -28.38 33.52
CA ALA A 10 -53.50 -29.57 33.88
C ALA A 10 -52.31 -29.83 32.94
N ALA A 11 -51.13 -29.42 33.40
CA ALA A 11 -49.83 -29.70 32.79
C ALA A 11 -49.43 -31.18 32.96
N PRO A 12 -48.79 -31.78 31.94
CA PRO A 12 -47.81 -32.82 32.16
C PRO A 12 -46.41 -32.29 31.84
N ALA A 13 -45.52 -32.40 32.83
CA ALA A 13 -44.09 -32.27 32.68
C ALA A 13 -43.57 -33.41 31.80
N LEU A 14 -43.14 -33.08 30.57
CA LEU A 14 -42.39 -33.98 29.70
C LEU A 14 -40.93 -33.51 29.67
N LEU A 15 -40.16 -34.14 30.55
CA LEU A 15 -38.72 -34.19 30.59
C LEU A 15 -38.23 -34.86 29.29
N GLY A 16 -37.93 -34.07 28.26
CA GLY A 16 -37.51 -34.55 26.94
C GLY A 16 -36.30 -33.78 26.43
N MET A 17 -35.11 -34.33 26.73
CA MET A 17 -33.88 -34.27 25.92
C MET A 17 -33.63 -32.95 25.17
N ALA A 18 -32.98 -31.99 25.85
CA ALA A 18 -32.43 -30.82 25.19
C ALA A 18 -31.35 -31.27 24.19
N PRO A 19 -31.44 -30.94 22.88
CA PRO A 19 -30.30 -31.06 22.01
C PRO A 19 -29.24 -30.10 22.53
N ILE A 20 -28.10 -30.65 22.97
CA ILE A 20 -26.88 -29.88 23.15
C ILE A 20 -26.54 -29.33 21.77
N VAL A 21 -27.04 -28.13 21.47
CA VAL A 21 -26.54 -27.32 20.36
C VAL A 21 -25.10 -27.03 20.73
N ALA A 22 -24.20 -27.87 20.22
CA ALA A 22 -22.79 -27.58 20.20
C ALA A 22 -22.66 -26.24 19.46
N LEU A 23 -22.51 -25.18 20.23
CA LEU A 23 -22.01 -23.89 19.78
C LEU A 23 -20.57 -24.12 19.32
N THR A 24 -20.40 -24.74 18.16
CA THR A 24 -19.25 -24.54 17.30
C THR A 24 -19.37 -23.17 16.66
N GLY A 25 -19.54 -22.14 17.51
CA GLY A 25 -19.17 -20.78 17.18
C GLY A 25 -17.66 -20.77 17.07
N GLY A 26 -17.14 -21.31 15.96
CA GLY A 26 -15.77 -21.11 15.59
C GLY A 26 -15.53 -19.61 15.64
N CYS A 27 -14.65 -19.17 16.55
CA CYS A 27 -14.10 -17.84 16.52
C CYS A 27 -13.48 -17.68 15.12
N THR A 28 -14.22 -17.12 14.17
CA THR A 28 -13.66 -16.68 12.90
C THR A 28 -12.64 -15.61 13.29
N SER A 29 -11.37 -15.95 13.13
CA SER A 29 -10.29 -15.04 13.50
C SER A 29 -10.47 -13.78 12.68
N SER A 30 -10.75 -12.68 13.38
CA SER A 30 -10.81 -11.38 12.74
C SER A 30 -9.38 -11.01 12.35
N LEU A 31 -9.17 -10.91 11.04
CA LEU A 31 -7.92 -10.51 10.43
C LEU A 31 -7.95 -9.00 10.19
N THR A 32 -6.88 -8.29 10.52
CA THR A 32 -6.82 -6.83 10.35
C THR A 32 -5.55 -6.39 9.65
N TYR A 33 -5.64 -5.41 8.76
CA TYR A 33 -4.50 -4.73 8.17
C TYR A 33 -4.70 -3.20 8.17
N PRO A 34 -3.77 -2.39 8.70
CA PRO A 34 -2.61 -2.79 9.51
C PRO A 34 -2.99 -3.65 10.73
N ALA A 35 -2.00 -4.35 11.30
CA ALA A 35 -2.24 -5.26 12.42
C ALA A 35 -2.74 -4.49 13.65
N THR A 36 -3.86 -4.93 14.23
CA THR A 36 -4.42 -4.36 15.47
C THR A 36 -4.14 -5.29 16.64
N ALA A 37 -3.88 -4.73 17.82
CA ALA A 37 -3.63 -5.50 19.03
C ALA A 37 -4.74 -6.53 19.29
N GLY A 38 -4.35 -7.79 19.54
CA GLY A 38 -5.28 -8.89 19.81
C GLY A 38 -6.00 -9.45 18.57
N LYS A 39 -5.63 -9.03 17.36
CA LYS A 39 -6.15 -9.57 16.08
C LYS A 39 -5.03 -10.16 15.25
N ALA A 40 -5.37 -11.18 14.46
CA ALA A 40 -4.39 -11.77 13.56
C ALA A 40 -4.13 -10.80 12.39
N PRO A 41 -2.87 -10.68 11.90
CA PRO A 41 -2.57 -9.77 10.81
C PRO A 41 -3.16 -10.29 9.50
N ALA A 42 -3.92 -9.46 8.80
CA ALA A 42 -4.28 -9.72 7.41
C ALA A 42 -3.07 -9.41 6.51
N ARG A 43 -2.87 -10.23 5.48
CA ARG A 43 -1.85 -9.99 4.47
C ARG A 43 -2.41 -9.09 3.37
N PRO A 44 -1.80 -7.91 3.09
CA PRO A 44 -2.35 -6.96 2.12
C PRO A 44 -2.24 -7.48 0.68
N ASP A 45 -1.36 -8.44 0.40
CA ASP A 45 -1.09 -9.02 -0.92
C ASP A 45 -2.00 -10.21 -1.28
N VAL A 46 -2.70 -10.76 -0.28
CA VAL A 46 -3.52 -11.97 -0.41
C VAL A 46 -4.99 -11.61 -0.53
N TYR A 47 -5.73 -12.36 -1.35
CA TYR A 47 -7.19 -12.24 -1.44
C TYR A 47 -7.83 -12.41 -0.05
N PRO A 48 -8.80 -11.57 0.35
CA PRO A 48 -9.52 -10.56 -0.44
C PRO A 48 -8.97 -9.12 -0.34
N CYS A 49 -7.84 -8.89 0.36
CA CYS A 49 -7.44 -7.54 0.79
C CYS A 49 -7.27 -6.52 -0.35
N PRO A 50 -6.55 -6.80 -1.46
CA PRO A 50 -6.41 -5.82 -2.55
C PRO A 50 -7.74 -5.43 -3.19
N GLU A 51 -8.69 -6.37 -3.25
CA GLU A 51 -10.00 -6.13 -3.85
C GLU A 51 -10.86 -5.27 -2.94
N LEU A 52 -10.85 -5.57 -1.64
CA LEU A 52 -11.54 -4.76 -0.63
C LEU A 52 -11.01 -3.31 -0.59
N MET A 53 -9.70 -3.11 -0.68
CA MET A 53 -9.09 -1.77 -0.76
C MET A 53 -9.64 -0.97 -1.95
N CYS A 54 -9.56 -1.56 -3.15
CA CYS A 54 -10.03 -0.94 -4.39
C CYS A 54 -11.54 -0.64 -4.32
N ASP A 55 -12.33 -1.64 -3.94
CA ASP A 55 -13.79 -1.57 -3.99
C ASP A 55 -14.34 -0.62 -2.94
N ALA A 56 -13.67 -0.49 -1.78
CA ALA A 56 -14.03 0.47 -0.77
C ALA A 56 -13.79 1.90 -1.23
N MET A 57 -12.59 2.19 -1.76
CA MET A 57 -12.28 3.52 -2.31
C MET A 57 -13.21 3.89 -3.46
N PHE A 58 -13.44 2.96 -4.39
CA PHE A 58 -14.38 3.18 -5.50
C PHE A 58 -15.81 3.41 -5.01
N GLY A 59 -16.26 2.63 -4.02
CA GLY A 59 -17.58 2.80 -3.41
C GLY A 59 -17.74 4.18 -2.76
N VAL A 60 -16.74 4.61 -1.98
CA VAL A 60 -16.75 5.95 -1.36
C VAL A 60 -16.69 7.04 -2.42
N ALA A 61 -15.79 6.94 -3.39
CA ALA A 61 -15.68 7.89 -4.49
C ALA A 61 -17.02 8.05 -5.24
N ARG A 62 -17.66 6.95 -5.63
CA ARG A 62 -18.98 6.97 -6.29
C ARG A 62 -20.08 7.57 -5.42
N SER A 63 -20.03 7.32 -4.12
CA SER A 63 -21.02 7.87 -3.19
C SER A 63 -20.86 9.39 -3.00
N THR A 64 -19.65 9.90 -3.15
CA THR A 64 -19.32 11.33 -2.98
C THR A 64 -19.51 12.02 -4.33
N LYS A 65 -20.52 12.90 -4.43
CA LYS A 65 -20.90 13.58 -5.70
C LYS A 65 -19.76 14.33 -6.42
N ASN A 66 -18.61 14.51 -5.77
CA ASN A 66 -17.47 15.27 -6.28
C ASN A 66 -16.47 14.44 -7.12
N ALA A 67 -16.54 13.10 -7.18
CA ALA A 67 -15.41 12.30 -7.66
C ALA A 67 -15.62 11.41 -8.90
N THR A 68 -16.86 11.24 -9.40
CA THR A 68 -17.11 10.17 -10.41
C THR A 68 -17.92 10.61 -11.64
N GLN A 69 -18.45 11.84 -11.67
CA GLN A 69 -19.14 12.36 -12.86
C GLN A 69 -18.31 13.40 -13.63
N ASP A 70 -17.18 13.82 -13.08
CA ASP A 70 -16.29 14.79 -13.71
C ASP A 70 -15.07 14.07 -14.27
N THR A 71 -15.00 13.93 -15.59
CA THR A 71 -13.90 13.25 -16.29
C THR A 71 -12.55 13.96 -16.11
N GLU A 72 -12.54 15.20 -15.59
CA GLU A 72 -11.34 15.97 -15.33
C GLU A 72 -10.78 15.75 -13.92
N THR A 73 -11.58 15.24 -12.98
CA THR A 73 -11.14 15.10 -11.58
C THR A 73 -10.25 13.87 -11.40
N VAL A 74 -8.97 14.12 -11.12
CA VAL A 74 -7.99 13.07 -10.83
C VAL A 74 -8.31 12.38 -9.51
N ILE A 75 -8.47 11.06 -9.53
CA ILE A 75 -8.65 10.24 -8.32
C ILE A 75 -7.27 9.92 -7.75
N ALA A 76 -6.86 10.68 -6.73
CA ALA A 76 -5.70 10.34 -5.91
C ALA A 76 -6.09 9.27 -4.87
N PHE A 77 -5.30 8.20 -4.78
CA PHE A 77 -5.52 7.12 -3.81
C PHE A 77 -4.29 6.89 -2.93
N ASN A 78 -4.52 6.46 -1.69
CA ASN A 78 -3.48 6.11 -0.74
C ASN A 78 -3.80 4.78 -0.07
N LEU A 79 -2.78 3.98 0.21
CA LEU A 79 -2.91 2.71 0.94
C LEU A 79 -2.23 2.83 2.31
N PRO A 80 -2.54 1.92 3.26
CA PRO A 80 -1.86 1.92 4.55
C PRO A 80 -0.34 1.75 4.38
N GLU A 81 0.40 2.19 5.39
CA GLU A 81 1.85 2.02 5.43
C GLU A 81 2.25 0.54 5.37
N GLY A 82 3.39 0.25 4.73
CA GLY A 82 3.93 -1.10 4.63
C GLY A 82 3.30 -1.97 3.54
N VAL A 83 2.41 -1.41 2.71
CA VAL A 83 1.87 -2.10 1.53
C VAL A 83 2.92 -2.11 0.42
N GLN A 84 3.23 -3.30 -0.11
CA GLN A 84 4.23 -3.48 -1.18
C GLN A 84 3.79 -2.84 -2.50
N SER A 85 4.74 -2.36 -3.31
CA SER A 85 4.48 -1.75 -4.63
C SER A 85 3.64 -2.61 -5.59
N THR A 86 3.77 -3.94 -5.51
CA THR A 86 2.95 -4.87 -6.30
C THR A 86 1.46 -4.72 -5.98
N VAL A 87 1.11 -4.52 -4.71
CA VAL A 87 -0.28 -4.31 -4.28
C VAL A 87 -0.77 -2.93 -4.71
N TRP A 88 0.06 -1.89 -4.59
CA TRP A 88 -0.22 -0.56 -5.13
C TRP A 88 -0.58 -0.61 -6.62
N ASN A 89 0.22 -1.31 -7.43
CA ASN A 89 -0.04 -1.47 -8.86
C ASN A 89 -1.32 -2.26 -9.15
N LYS A 90 -1.60 -3.33 -8.39
CA LYS A 90 -2.86 -4.09 -8.50
C LYS A 90 -4.08 -3.22 -8.21
N VAL A 91 -4.03 -2.45 -7.12
CA VAL A 91 -5.13 -1.55 -6.73
C VAL A 91 -5.31 -0.45 -7.77
N GLN A 92 -4.23 0.22 -8.20
CA GLN A 92 -4.30 1.25 -9.24
C GLN A 92 -4.91 0.71 -10.53
N THR A 93 -4.45 -0.45 -11.00
CA THR A 93 -4.95 -1.07 -12.24
C THR A 93 -6.45 -1.36 -12.15
N ARG A 94 -6.92 -1.85 -11.00
CA ARG A 94 -8.34 -2.15 -10.77
C ARG A 94 -9.20 -0.90 -10.60
N LEU A 95 -8.67 0.16 -10.01
CA LEU A 95 -9.36 1.45 -9.94
C LEU A 95 -9.49 2.04 -11.36
N THR A 96 -8.41 2.06 -12.13
CA THR A 96 -8.41 2.55 -13.53
C THR A 96 -9.37 1.76 -14.42
N SER A 97 -9.54 0.46 -14.21
CA SER A 97 -10.51 -0.32 -15.01
C SER A 97 -11.98 -0.05 -14.64
N ARG A 98 -12.24 0.56 -13.47
CA ARG A 98 -13.60 0.84 -12.97
C ARG A 98 -14.04 2.29 -13.15
N THR A 99 -13.12 3.18 -13.50
CA THR A 99 -13.38 4.62 -13.65
C THR A 99 -12.77 5.15 -14.94
N THR A 100 -13.41 6.15 -15.54
CA THR A 100 -12.87 6.88 -16.70
C THR A 100 -11.93 8.00 -16.27
N ALA A 101 -12.00 8.42 -15.02
CA ALA A 101 -11.13 9.45 -14.46
C ALA A 101 -9.68 8.96 -14.34
N PRO A 102 -8.67 9.84 -14.52
CA PRO A 102 -7.29 9.47 -14.27
C PRO A 102 -7.07 9.09 -12.80
N VAL A 103 -6.47 7.92 -12.57
CA VAL A 103 -6.16 7.39 -11.23
C VAL A 103 -4.66 7.42 -10.99
N ARG A 104 -4.23 7.97 -9.85
CA ARG A 104 -2.82 7.97 -9.43
C ARG A 104 -2.68 7.83 -7.93
N ALA A 105 -1.49 7.43 -7.47
CA ALA A 105 -1.19 7.49 -6.05
C ALA A 105 -1.16 8.94 -5.55
N MET A 106 -1.51 9.10 -4.28
CA MET A 106 -1.45 10.34 -3.53
C MET A 106 0.00 10.81 -3.38
N THR A 107 0.23 12.10 -3.55
CA THR A 107 1.49 12.78 -3.25
C THR A 107 1.30 13.71 -2.05
N ALA A 108 2.40 14.18 -1.45
CA ALA A 108 2.35 15.09 -0.31
C ALA A 108 1.69 16.46 -0.63
N THR A 109 1.58 16.82 -1.90
CA THR A 109 0.95 18.07 -2.36
C THR A 109 -0.56 17.95 -2.53
N ASP A 110 -1.12 16.74 -2.42
CA ASP A 110 -2.53 16.51 -2.67
C ASP A 110 -3.39 16.95 -1.50
N THR A 111 -4.41 17.74 -1.83
CA THR A 111 -5.38 18.25 -0.86
C THR A 111 -6.57 17.32 -0.69
N ALA A 112 -6.85 16.46 -1.68
CA ALA A 112 -7.94 15.50 -1.66
C ALA A 112 -7.46 14.14 -2.20
N ALA A 113 -7.79 13.07 -1.47
CA ALA A 113 -7.50 11.69 -1.85
C ALA A 113 -8.48 10.74 -1.16
N PHE A 114 -8.50 9.49 -1.62
CA PHE A 114 -9.13 8.37 -0.91
C PHE A 114 -8.03 7.52 -0.27
N SER A 115 -7.93 7.53 1.05
CA SER A 115 -6.91 6.77 1.81
C SER A 115 -7.55 5.62 2.54
N VAL A 116 -7.07 4.40 2.33
CA VAL A 116 -7.48 3.25 3.16
C VAL A 116 -6.69 3.29 4.47
N GLU A 117 -7.39 3.30 5.60
CA GLU A 117 -6.78 3.31 6.94
C GLU A 117 -6.68 1.90 7.51
N GLN A 118 -7.78 1.16 7.47
CA GLN A 118 -7.85 -0.16 8.08
C GLN A 118 -8.79 -1.07 7.31
N ILE A 119 -8.40 -2.34 7.22
CA ILE A 119 -9.18 -3.44 6.68
C ILE A 119 -9.40 -4.44 7.80
N ARG A 120 -10.64 -4.91 7.93
CA ARG A 120 -11.07 -5.88 8.93
C ARG A 120 -11.82 -6.97 8.21
N VAL A 121 -11.31 -8.20 8.22
CA VAL A 121 -11.96 -9.36 7.61
C VAL A 121 -12.35 -10.32 8.72
N ASN A 122 -13.62 -10.76 8.72
CA ASN A 122 -14.18 -11.67 9.70
C ASN A 122 -15.07 -12.70 9.00
N GLY A 123 -14.46 -13.79 8.55
CA GLY A 123 -15.15 -14.85 7.80
C GLY A 123 -15.84 -14.29 6.55
N GLY A 124 -17.16 -14.34 6.51
CA GLY A 124 -17.97 -13.82 5.39
C GLY A 124 -18.28 -12.32 5.43
N LYS A 125 -17.66 -11.56 6.32
CA LYS A 125 -17.83 -10.11 6.41
C LYS A 125 -16.48 -9.41 6.33
N ALA A 126 -16.46 -8.25 5.70
CA ALA A 126 -15.31 -7.37 5.75
C ALA A 126 -15.74 -5.92 5.94
N GLU A 127 -14.90 -5.13 6.59
CA GLU A 127 -15.07 -3.71 6.79
C GLU A 127 -13.77 -3.02 6.37
N VAL A 128 -13.88 -1.92 5.63
CA VAL A 128 -12.75 -1.11 5.20
C VAL A 128 -13.02 0.32 5.57
N ASP A 129 -12.11 0.91 6.33
CA ASP A 129 -12.15 2.32 6.68
C ASP A 129 -11.38 3.13 5.65
N VAL A 130 -12.05 4.13 5.10
CA VAL A 130 -11.53 5.01 4.05
C VAL A 130 -11.65 6.45 4.52
N LEU A 131 -10.54 7.16 4.58
CA LEU A 131 -10.52 8.61 4.71
C LEU A 131 -10.73 9.27 3.35
N TYR A 132 -11.57 10.28 3.34
CA TYR A 132 -11.86 11.09 2.16
C TYR A 132 -12.11 12.54 2.56
N LEU A 133 -11.86 13.46 1.63
CA LEU A 133 -12.17 14.86 1.84
C LEU A 133 -13.62 15.16 1.43
N ASP A 134 -14.40 15.76 2.33
CA ASP A 134 -15.71 16.31 2.02
C ASP A 134 -15.88 17.69 2.64
N ARG A 135 -16.26 18.66 1.80
CA ARG A 135 -16.42 20.08 2.18
C ARG A 135 -15.21 20.65 2.94
N GLY A 136 -14.00 20.26 2.54
CA GLY A 136 -12.74 20.74 3.13
C GLY A 136 -12.39 20.09 4.47
N VAL A 137 -13.15 19.09 4.93
CA VAL A 137 -12.86 18.33 6.15
C VAL A 137 -12.61 16.88 5.79
N TRP A 138 -11.54 16.31 6.32
CA TRP A 138 -11.28 14.88 6.20
C TRP A 138 -12.28 14.11 7.08
N GLN A 139 -12.99 13.17 6.47
CA GLN A 139 -13.99 12.35 7.11
C GLN A 139 -13.65 10.87 6.92
N LEU A 140 -14.09 10.05 7.86
CA LEU A 140 -13.96 8.60 7.79
C LEU A 140 -15.25 7.99 7.23
N ALA A 141 -15.13 7.05 6.30
CA ALA A 141 -16.21 6.16 5.88
C ALA A 141 -15.83 4.72 6.18
N THR A 142 -16.73 3.97 6.80
CA THR A 142 -16.61 2.51 6.90
C THR A 142 -17.45 1.87 5.82
N VAL A 143 -16.78 1.14 4.93
CA VAL A 143 -17.41 0.36 3.86
C VAL A 143 -17.52 -1.08 4.31
N LYS A 144 -18.73 -1.63 4.31
CA LYS A 144 -19.02 -3.00 4.68
C LYS A 144 -19.20 -3.86 3.44
N PHE A 145 -18.68 -5.07 3.52
CA PHE A 145 -18.78 -6.08 2.50
C PHE A 145 -19.30 -7.38 3.10
N THR A 146 -20.09 -8.08 2.30
CA THR A 146 -20.55 -9.44 2.59
C THR A 146 -20.03 -10.36 1.51
N GLY A 147 -19.51 -11.51 1.90
CA GLY A 147 -18.88 -12.51 1.03
C GLY A 147 -18.67 -13.82 1.77
N GLY A 148 -17.70 -14.62 1.35
CA GLY A 148 -17.34 -15.86 2.05
C GLY A 148 -16.14 -16.56 1.45
N ALA A 149 -15.76 -17.69 2.04
CA ALA A 149 -14.64 -18.51 1.56
C ALA A 149 -14.85 -19.02 0.11
N LEU A 150 -16.10 -19.11 -0.34
CA LEU A 150 -16.49 -19.63 -1.65
C LEU A 150 -17.20 -18.59 -2.54
N ALA A 151 -17.33 -17.35 -2.07
CA ALA A 151 -18.05 -16.30 -2.79
C ALA A 151 -17.26 -14.98 -2.77
N PRO A 152 -17.23 -14.24 -3.88
CA PRO A 152 -16.61 -12.93 -3.91
C PRO A 152 -17.26 -11.99 -2.88
N PHE A 153 -16.47 -11.06 -2.34
CA PHE A 153 -17.01 -10.01 -1.49
C PHE A 153 -17.74 -8.98 -2.35
N HIS A 154 -18.93 -8.59 -1.90
CA HIS A 154 -19.73 -7.54 -2.53
C HIS A 154 -20.02 -6.43 -1.54
N LEU A 155 -20.11 -5.21 -2.06
CA LEU A 155 -20.45 -4.03 -1.28
C LEU A 155 -21.84 -4.20 -0.67
N ASP A 156 -21.92 -4.11 0.65
CA ASP A 156 -23.17 -4.20 1.42
C ASP A 156 -23.68 -2.80 1.77
N SER A 157 -22.85 -2.00 2.45
CA SER A 157 -23.24 -0.67 2.91
C SER A 157 -22.04 0.25 3.08
N ILE A 158 -22.28 1.56 3.01
CA ILE A 158 -21.28 2.62 3.28
C ILE A 158 -21.82 3.47 4.42
N THR A 159 -21.09 3.50 5.53
CA THR A 159 -21.40 4.35 6.69
C THR A 159 -20.41 5.50 6.74
N ARG A 160 -20.90 6.75 6.67
CA ARG A 160 -20.06 7.95 6.79
C ARG A 160 -20.08 8.45 8.22
N TRP A 161 -18.91 8.76 8.73
CA TRP A 161 -18.72 9.32 10.05
C TRP A 161 -18.39 10.81 9.93
N VAL A 162 -19.18 11.65 10.59
CA VAL A 162 -18.92 13.09 10.68
C VAL A 162 -17.93 13.35 11.82
N ILE A 163 -16.77 12.71 11.72
CA ILE A 163 -15.67 12.87 12.68
C ILE A 163 -14.52 13.48 11.88
N PRO A 164 -14.09 14.71 12.21
CA PRO A 164 -12.90 15.29 11.62
C PRO A 164 -11.70 14.38 11.86
N ALA A 165 -11.06 13.97 10.78
CA ALA A 165 -9.85 13.17 10.81
C ALA A 165 -8.65 14.03 10.41
N THR A 166 -7.46 13.56 10.74
CA THR A 166 -6.21 14.13 10.24
C THR A 166 -6.06 13.76 8.76
N ALA A 167 -5.46 14.66 7.97
CA ALA A 167 -5.11 14.35 6.59
C ALA A 167 -4.17 13.12 6.55
N PRO A 168 -4.39 12.18 5.61
CA PRO A 168 -3.53 11.00 5.48
C PRO A 168 -2.14 11.41 4.98
N THR A 169 -1.13 10.65 5.39
CA THR A 169 0.23 10.78 4.87
C THR A 169 0.36 9.97 3.58
N ALA A 170 1.06 10.50 2.57
CA ALA A 170 1.31 9.81 1.32
C ALA A 170 2.29 8.64 1.54
N ASN A 171 1.85 7.41 1.28
CA ASN A 171 2.57 6.17 1.63
C ASN A 171 3.07 5.37 0.41
N ASP A 172 3.06 5.94 -0.80
CA ASP A 172 3.46 5.20 -2.01
C ASP A 172 4.95 4.82 -1.94
N PRO A 173 5.31 3.51 -1.92
CA PRO A 173 6.70 3.07 -1.86
C PRO A 173 7.41 3.16 -3.22
N ARG A 174 6.67 3.25 -4.33
CA ARG A 174 7.23 3.14 -5.69
C ARG A 174 8.26 4.22 -6.04
N PRO A 175 8.10 5.50 -5.63
CA PRO A 175 9.14 6.50 -5.82
C PRO A 175 10.45 6.08 -5.14
N ALA A 176 10.38 5.69 -3.85
CA ALA A 176 11.57 5.27 -3.10
C ALA A 176 12.24 4.03 -3.72
N GLU A 177 11.45 3.04 -4.16
CA GLU A 177 11.95 1.86 -4.87
C GLU A 177 12.62 2.23 -6.21
N ALA A 178 12.06 3.18 -6.95
CA ALA A 178 12.64 3.64 -8.22
C ALA A 178 13.99 4.35 -8.02
N PHE A 179 14.13 5.18 -6.98
CA PHE A 179 15.40 5.80 -6.62
C PHE A 179 16.46 4.76 -6.22
N ALA A 180 16.09 3.79 -5.38
CA ALA A 180 16.99 2.71 -4.98
C ALA A 180 17.46 1.86 -6.17
N ALA A 181 16.56 1.56 -7.12
CA ALA A 181 16.90 0.82 -8.33
C ALA A 181 17.86 1.61 -9.25
N ALA A 182 17.67 2.93 -9.35
CA ALA A 182 18.55 3.79 -10.14
C ALA A 182 19.97 3.86 -9.53
N GLU A 183 20.07 3.95 -8.21
CA GLU A 183 21.36 3.93 -7.49
C GLU A 183 22.10 2.61 -7.69
N LEU A 184 21.40 1.47 -7.52
CA LEU A 184 21.99 0.14 -7.72
C LEU A 184 22.50 -0.04 -9.16
N LYS A 185 21.75 0.46 -10.15
CA LYS A 185 22.18 0.43 -11.55
C LYS A 185 23.45 1.25 -11.76
N ALA A 186 23.52 2.47 -11.21
CA ALA A 186 24.71 3.32 -11.32
C ALA A 186 25.96 2.66 -10.69
N VAL A 187 25.82 2.01 -9.54
CA VAL A 187 26.91 1.26 -8.90
C VAL A 187 27.38 0.10 -9.79
N ARG A 188 26.44 -0.67 -10.35
CA ARG A 188 26.77 -1.80 -11.23
C ARG A 188 27.48 -1.34 -12.50
N ASP A 189 26.95 -0.30 -13.16
CA ASP A 189 27.54 0.26 -14.38
C ASP A 189 28.98 0.77 -14.10
N GLY A 190 29.21 1.38 -12.92
CA GLY A 190 30.54 1.79 -12.46
C GLY A 190 31.50 0.62 -12.22
N GLN A 191 31.02 -0.47 -11.61
CA GLN A 191 31.81 -1.69 -11.40
C GLN A 191 32.17 -2.38 -12.72
N ASP A 192 31.22 -2.46 -13.65
CA ASP A 192 31.43 -3.03 -14.98
C ASP A 192 32.45 -2.20 -15.79
N ALA A 193 32.37 -0.87 -15.71
CA ALA A 193 33.37 0.03 -16.30
C ALA A 193 34.77 -0.15 -15.69
N ALA A 194 34.87 -0.24 -14.36
CA ALA A 194 36.14 -0.48 -13.67
C ALA A 194 36.75 -1.84 -14.05
N ARG A 195 35.92 -2.89 -14.14
CA ARG A 195 36.34 -4.23 -14.58
C ARG A 195 36.81 -4.22 -16.04
N ALA A 196 36.13 -3.49 -16.92
CA ALA A 196 36.54 -3.31 -18.30
C ALA A 196 37.88 -2.57 -18.41
N ALA A 197 38.08 -1.50 -17.64
CA ALA A 197 39.34 -0.75 -17.60
C ALA A 197 40.50 -1.60 -17.07
N ALA A 198 40.29 -2.38 -15.99
CA ALA A 198 41.29 -3.30 -15.46
C ALA A 198 41.67 -4.39 -16.49
N LYS A 199 40.69 -4.94 -17.22
CA LYS A 199 40.94 -5.90 -18.29
C LYS A 199 41.71 -5.26 -19.45
N ALA A 200 41.44 -4.01 -19.80
CA ALA A 200 42.19 -3.29 -20.83
C ALA A 200 43.64 -3.04 -20.41
N ALA A 201 43.86 -2.58 -19.16
CA ALA A 201 45.20 -2.37 -18.61
C ALA A 201 46.02 -3.66 -18.53
N ALA A 202 45.40 -4.79 -18.18
CA ALA A 202 46.07 -6.10 -18.13
C ALA A 202 46.45 -6.65 -19.52
N ASN A 203 45.79 -6.20 -20.59
CA ASN A 203 46.09 -6.61 -21.97
C ASN A 203 46.91 -5.55 -22.73
N ALA A 204 47.37 -4.49 -22.04
CA ALA A 204 48.28 -3.53 -22.66
C ALA A 204 49.59 -4.26 -23.02
N PRO A 205 50.07 -4.18 -24.28
CA PRO A 205 51.34 -4.78 -24.66
C PRO A 205 52.44 -4.16 -23.79
N ALA A 206 53.29 -5.01 -23.21
CA ALA A 206 54.49 -4.55 -22.51
C ALA A 206 55.28 -3.68 -23.48
N ALA A 207 55.39 -2.38 -23.16
CA ALA A 207 56.27 -1.50 -23.90
C ALA A 207 57.67 -2.10 -23.84
N ASP A 208 58.21 -2.42 -25.01
CA ASP A 208 59.58 -2.88 -25.21
C ASP A 208 60.51 -1.87 -24.48
N PRO A 209 61.41 -2.30 -23.58
CA PRO A 209 62.26 -1.36 -22.86
C PRO A 209 63.12 -0.60 -23.87
N THR A 210 62.79 0.68 -24.06
CA THR A 210 63.61 1.61 -24.82
C THR A 210 65.01 1.61 -24.20
N PRO A 211 66.08 1.32 -24.96
CA PRO A 211 67.44 1.39 -24.42
C PRO A 211 67.76 2.82 -24.01
N ALA A 212 68.33 2.95 -22.81
CA ALA A 212 68.72 4.20 -22.19
C ALA A 212 69.55 5.09 -23.15
N PRO A 213 69.28 6.39 -23.25
CA PRO A 213 70.29 7.32 -23.74
C PRO A 213 71.33 7.52 -22.63
N THR A 214 72.54 7.05 -22.94
CA THR A 214 73.79 7.30 -22.23
C THR A 214 73.93 8.76 -21.81
N GLU A 215 74.13 8.91 -20.51
CA GLU A 215 74.70 10.03 -19.77
C GLU A 215 75.88 10.70 -20.51
N VAL A 216 75.76 11.99 -20.81
CA VAL A 216 76.92 12.88 -20.97
C VAL A 216 76.79 13.97 -19.93
N ALA A 217 77.83 14.03 -19.11
CA ALA A 217 78.03 14.81 -17.92
C ALA A 217 78.08 16.33 -18.16
N ALA A 218 77.76 17.07 -17.08
CA ALA A 218 78.34 18.34 -16.60
C ALA A 218 78.31 19.55 -17.55
N GLU A 219 78.08 20.80 -17.15
CA GLU A 219 78.74 21.57 -16.09
C GLU A 219 77.92 22.86 -15.84
N GLU A 220 78.00 23.33 -14.60
CA GLU A 220 78.11 24.75 -14.20
C GLU A 220 77.04 25.77 -14.62
N THR A 221 76.36 26.36 -13.62
CA THR A 221 76.76 27.66 -13.04
C THR A 221 75.64 28.17 -12.13
N THR A 222 75.92 28.23 -10.83
CA THR A 222 75.15 29.02 -9.87
C THR A 222 75.87 30.35 -9.64
N THR A 223 75.18 31.46 -9.90
CA THR A 223 75.48 32.79 -9.31
C THR A 223 74.22 33.65 -9.53
N SER A 224 73.35 33.77 -8.54
CA SER A 224 73.36 34.74 -7.43
C SER A 224 72.50 35.99 -7.71
N THR A 225 71.84 36.39 -6.62
CA THR A 225 71.59 37.77 -6.15
C THR A 225 70.28 38.48 -6.53
N THR A 226 69.50 38.78 -5.47
CA THR A 226 69.01 40.13 -5.08
C THR A 226 67.71 40.63 -5.74
N THR A 227 66.73 41.29 -5.10
CA THR A 227 66.38 41.73 -3.73
C THR A 227 65.14 42.63 -3.95
N THR A 228 63.96 42.27 -3.40
CA THR A 228 63.15 43.07 -2.44
C THR A 228 62.31 44.21 -3.06
N PRO A 229 61.36 44.78 -2.29
CA PRO A 229 60.06 44.26 -1.84
C PRO A 229 58.88 44.71 -2.72
#